data_AF-A0A9X8HG67-F1
#
_entry.id   AF-A0A9X8HG67-F1
#
_cell.length_a   1.000
_cell.length_b   1.000
_cell.length_c   1.000
_cell.angle_alpha   90.00
_cell.angle_beta   90.00
_cell.angle_gamma   90.00
#
_symmetry.space_group_name_H-M   'P 1'
#
loop_
_entity.id
_entity.type
_entity.pdbx_description
1 polymer ?
#
loop_
_entity_poly.entity_id
_entity_poly.type
_entity_poly.pdbx_seq_one_letter_code
_entity_poly.pdbx_strand_id
1 'polypeptide(L)'
;MVGRDHGIQSGFNCQLDLLCSHRATMEQLHAVLHSYNTLSALEPTWAAWTADLSPFDLAFTYTAVVSSAALFGGSFVYFILDYQPSLRKYKLQPTRLPTLGLYWKCLKLSVLNQVVLHGAVLAGLLYLWGHLATFSASAPLPVPTTILYELVLFVLVEDATFYWVHRALHWKKVYKYVHK
;
A
#
# COMPACT_ATOMS: atom_id res chain seq x y z
N MET A 1 -66.93 -5.88 33.44
CA MET A 1 -65.90 -6.69 32.74
C MET A 1 -65.25 -5.82 31.66
N VAL A 2 -64.33 -4.93 32.00
CA VAL A 2 -63.52 -4.16 31.02
C VAL A 2 -62.21 -3.86 31.74
N GLY A 3 -61.07 -4.27 31.19
CA GLY A 3 -59.77 -3.98 31.83
C GLY A 3 -58.59 -4.85 31.40
N ARG A 4 -58.76 -5.81 30.48
CA ARG A 4 -57.68 -6.74 30.11
C ARG A 4 -57.06 -6.49 28.71
N ASP A 5 -57.70 -5.69 27.85
CA ASP A 5 -57.24 -5.49 26.46
C ASP A 5 -56.19 -4.38 26.28
N HIS A 6 -56.16 -3.37 27.15
CA HIS A 6 -55.20 -2.25 27.03
C HIS A 6 -53.74 -2.67 27.27
N GLY A 7 -53.50 -3.67 28.13
CA GLY A 7 -52.14 -4.16 28.39
C GLY A 7 -51.54 -4.92 27.20
N ILE A 8 -52.37 -5.63 26.43
CA ILE A 8 -51.90 -6.43 25.29
C ILE A 8 -51.57 -5.52 24.10
N GLN A 9 -52.40 -4.53 23.79
CA GLN A 9 -52.10 -3.55 22.74
C GLN A 9 -50.90 -2.67 23.08
N SER A 10 -50.74 -2.28 24.34
CA SER A 10 -49.56 -1.53 24.80
C SER A 10 -48.27 -2.34 24.67
N GLY A 11 -48.29 -3.64 25.02
CA GLY A 11 -47.16 -4.54 24.85
C GLY A 11 -46.78 -4.77 23.38
N PHE A 12 -47.78 -4.95 22.51
CA PHE A 12 -47.57 -5.11 21.06
C PHE A 12 -46.94 -3.87 20.42
N ASN A 13 -47.44 -2.67 20.75
CA ASN A 13 -46.88 -1.42 20.23
C ASN A 13 -45.44 -1.21 20.71
N CYS A 14 -45.15 -1.48 21.99
CA CYS A 14 -43.80 -1.39 22.54
C CYS A 14 -42.83 -2.35 21.83
N GLN A 15 -43.26 -3.58 21.53
CA GLN A 15 -42.44 -4.55 20.82
C GLN A 15 -42.22 -4.18 19.34
N LEU A 16 -43.23 -3.59 18.68
CA LEU A 16 -43.11 -3.07 17.32
C LEU A 16 -42.16 -1.86 17.25
N ASP A 17 -42.24 -0.95 18.21
CA ASP A 17 -41.38 0.22 18.32
C ASP A 17 -39.91 -0.17 18.57
N LEU A 18 -39.67 -1.18 19.42
CA LEU A 18 -38.35 -1.74 19.67
C LEU A 18 -37.75 -2.39 18.41
N LEU A 19 -38.55 -3.12 17.64
CA LEU A 19 -38.12 -3.72 16.37
C LEU A 19 -37.84 -2.67 15.29
N CYS A 20 -38.65 -1.61 15.21
CA CYS A 20 -38.41 -0.47 14.31
C CYS A 20 -37.14 0.30 14.69
N SER A 21 -36.92 0.56 15.98
CA SER A 21 -35.71 1.20 16.49
C SER A 21 -34.46 0.35 16.25
N HIS A 22 -34.55 -0.97 16.47
CA HIS A 22 -33.45 -1.90 16.18
C HIS A 22 -33.15 -1.97 14.67
N ARG A 23 -34.18 -2.02 13.82
CA ARG A 23 -34.00 -1.94 12.36
C ARG A 23 -33.31 -0.64 11.96
N ALA A 24 -33.75 0.51 12.47
CA ALA A 24 -33.14 1.80 12.15
C ALA A 24 -31.66 1.88 12.57
N THR A 25 -31.31 1.36 13.75
CA THR A 25 -29.92 1.28 14.21
C THR A 25 -29.07 0.31 13.40
N MET A 26 -29.61 -0.84 13.00
CA MET A 26 -28.93 -1.79 12.11
C MET A 26 -28.72 -1.21 10.71
N GLU A 27 -29.69 -0.48 10.14
CA GLU A 27 -29.54 0.22 8.87
C GLU A 27 -28.46 1.32 8.96
N GLN A 28 -28.42 2.08 10.06
CA GLN A 28 -27.37 3.08 10.29
C GLN A 28 -26.00 2.43 10.43
N LEU A 29 -25.87 1.35 11.21
CA LEU A 29 -24.62 0.61 11.35
C LEU A 29 -24.17 0.02 10.00
N HIS A 30 -25.10 -0.54 9.23
CA HIS A 30 -24.81 -1.10 7.91
C HIS A 30 -24.39 0.00 6.92
N ALA A 31 -25.03 1.17 6.94
CA ALA A 31 -24.63 2.32 6.14
C ALA A 31 -23.24 2.84 6.52
N VAL A 32 -22.91 2.87 7.82
CA VAL A 32 -21.57 3.25 8.32
C VAL A 32 -20.52 2.21 7.92
N LEU A 33 -20.80 0.92 8.09
CA LEU A 33 -19.90 -0.16 7.66
C LEU A 33 -19.70 -0.13 6.14
N HIS A 34 -20.76 0.10 5.37
CA HIS A 34 -20.70 0.21 3.92
C HIS A 34 -19.89 1.43 3.47
N SER A 35 -20.01 2.58 4.15
CA SER A 35 -19.25 3.79 3.80
C SER A 35 -17.74 3.64 4.06
N TYR A 36 -17.34 2.95 5.14
CA TYR A 36 -15.94 2.58 5.37
C TYR A 36 -15.46 1.50 4.39
N ASN A 37 -16.36 0.62 3.94
CA ASN A 37 -16.00 -0.46 3.04
C ASN A 37 -15.76 0.03 1.60
N THR A 38 -16.38 1.11 1.12
CA THR A 38 -16.30 1.50 -0.30
C THR A 38 -15.37 2.67 -0.61
N LEU A 39 -14.71 3.29 0.39
CA LEU A 39 -13.87 4.50 0.20
C LEU A 39 -14.56 5.61 -0.61
N SER A 40 -15.89 5.61 -0.69
CA SER A 40 -16.68 6.43 -1.61
C SER A 40 -16.58 7.93 -1.29
N ALA A 41 -16.26 8.27 -0.05
CA ALA A 41 -15.97 9.64 0.36
C ALA A 41 -14.71 10.22 -0.34
N LEU A 42 -13.76 9.38 -0.77
CA LEU A 42 -12.54 9.79 -1.46
C LEU A 42 -12.69 9.85 -2.98
N GLU A 43 -13.72 9.21 -3.54
CA GLU A 43 -13.93 9.13 -4.99
C GLU A 43 -14.00 10.50 -5.69
N PRO A 44 -14.69 11.53 -5.14
CA PRO A 44 -14.74 12.84 -5.80
C PRO A 44 -13.36 13.51 -5.84
N THR A 45 -12.60 13.42 -4.75
CA THR A 45 -11.24 13.98 -4.67
C THR A 45 -10.28 13.22 -5.58
N TRP A 46 -10.38 11.89 -5.61
CA TRP A 46 -9.59 11.05 -6.51
C TRP A 46 -9.89 11.36 -7.98
N ALA A 47 -11.17 11.41 -8.36
CA ALA A 47 -11.58 11.72 -9.72
C ALA A 47 -11.11 13.12 -10.16
N ALA A 48 -11.20 14.13 -9.29
CA ALA A 48 -10.67 15.46 -9.57
C ALA A 48 -9.14 15.46 -9.71
N TRP A 49 -8.45 14.67 -8.89
CA TRP A 49 -6.99 14.55 -8.91
C TRP A 49 -6.49 13.86 -10.19
N THR A 50 -7.19 12.83 -10.67
CA THR A 50 -6.77 12.03 -11.83
C THR A 50 -7.41 12.45 -13.14
N ALA A 51 -8.21 13.52 -13.16
CA ALA A 51 -9.00 13.94 -14.33
C ALA A 51 -8.15 14.18 -15.59
N ASP A 52 -6.97 14.78 -15.41
CA ASP A 52 -6.09 15.16 -16.51
C ASP A 52 -4.90 14.20 -16.69
N LEU A 53 -4.87 13.08 -15.95
CA LEU A 53 -3.77 12.12 -15.99
C LEU A 53 -4.10 10.97 -16.94
N SER A 54 -3.17 10.65 -17.84
CA SER A 54 -3.27 9.39 -18.56
C SER A 54 -3.04 8.20 -17.61
N PRO A 55 -3.59 7.00 -17.90
CA PRO A 55 -3.29 5.80 -17.11
C PRO A 55 -1.79 5.53 -16.99
N PHE A 56 -1.03 5.84 -18.05
CA PHE A 56 0.42 5.73 -18.04
C PHE A 56 1.06 6.74 -17.07
N ASP A 57 0.69 8.02 -17.14
CA ASP A 57 1.28 9.06 -16.29
C ASP A 57 0.98 8.81 -14.81
N LEU A 58 -0.24 8.37 -14.52
CA LEU A 58 -0.64 7.96 -13.19
C LEU A 58 0.19 6.77 -12.71
N ALA A 59 0.22 5.67 -13.47
CA ALA A 59 0.95 4.48 -13.05
C ALA A 59 2.47 4.73 -12.93
N PHE A 60 3.07 5.40 -13.91
CA PHE A 60 4.50 5.67 -13.95
C PHE A 60 4.93 6.63 -12.85
N THR A 61 4.30 7.80 -12.78
CA THR A 61 4.72 8.88 -11.88
C THR A 61 4.52 8.48 -10.42
N TYR A 62 3.35 7.94 -10.07
CA TYR A 62 3.04 7.64 -8.68
C TYR A 62 3.82 6.43 -8.18
N THR A 63 4.02 5.41 -9.02
CA THR A 63 4.92 4.30 -8.68
C THR A 63 6.35 4.81 -8.47
N ALA A 64 6.86 5.67 -9.37
CA ALA A 64 8.20 6.24 -9.24
C ALA A 64 8.35 7.11 -7.98
N VAL A 65 7.33 7.88 -7.61
CA VAL A 65 7.33 8.71 -6.39
C VAL A 65 7.30 7.84 -5.15
N VAL A 66 6.38 6.87 -5.06
CA VAL A 66 6.26 5.97 -3.90
C VAL A 66 7.53 5.16 -3.72
N SER A 67 8.07 4.58 -4.81
CA SER A 67 9.31 3.80 -4.76
C SER A 67 10.51 4.66 -4.33
N SER A 68 10.61 5.89 -4.83
CA SER A 68 11.68 6.82 -4.46
C SER A 68 11.56 7.28 -3.02
N ALA A 69 10.35 7.58 -2.55
CA ALA A 69 10.09 7.95 -1.17
C ALA A 69 10.45 6.82 -0.21
N ALA A 70 10.09 5.57 -0.53
CA ALA A 70 10.47 4.40 0.25
C ALA A 70 12.00 4.22 0.29
N LEU A 71 12.67 4.27 -0.87
CA LEU A 71 14.12 4.09 -0.97
C LEU A 71 14.88 5.19 -0.21
N PHE A 72 14.65 6.46 -0.56
CA PHE A 72 15.41 7.57 -0.01
C PHE A 72 14.99 7.90 1.42
N GLY A 73 13.70 7.80 1.74
CA GLY A 73 13.19 7.98 3.10
C GLY A 73 13.75 6.91 4.04
N GLY A 74 13.65 5.63 3.67
CA GLY A 74 14.22 4.53 4.45
C GLY A 74 15.74 4.66 4.61
N SER A 75 16.46 4.95 3.52
CA SER A 75 17.91 5.17 3.57
C SER A 75 18.29 6.35 4.47
N PHE A 76 17.50 7.43 4.47
CA PHE A 76 17.73 8.60 5.31
C PHE A 76 17.50 8.30 6.79
N VAL A 77 16.49 7.50 7.12
CA VAL A 77 16.28 7.00 8.49
C VAL A 77 17.52 6.24 8.96
N TYR A 78 18.03 5.29 8.17
CA TYR A 78 19.24 4.54 8.55
C TYR A 78 20.49 5.42 8.64
N PHE A 79 20.62 6.41 7.76
CA PHE A 79 21.68 7.43 7.86
C PHE A 79 21.63 8.14 9.23
N ILE A 80 20.46 8.55 9.70
CA ILE A 80 20.31 9.18 11.04
C ILE A 80 20.69 8.20 12.16
N LEU A 81 20.21 6.96 12.10
CA LEU A 81 20.50 5.92 13.10
C LEU A 81 22.01 5.63 13.22
N ASP A 82 22.75 5.78 12.13
CA ASP A 82 24.19 5.61 12.09
C ASP A 82 24.98 6.64 12.91
N TYR A 83 24.43 7.85 13.07
CA TYR A 83 25.00 8.90 13.92
C TYR A 83 24.71 8.71 15.41
N GLN A 84 23.81 7.80 15.78
CA GLN A 84 23.46 7.51 17.17
C GLN A 84 24.38 6.41 17.75
N PRO A 85 25.37 6.74 18.61
CA PRO A 85 26.37 5.77 19.04
C PRO A 85 25.78 4.60 19.85
N SER A 86 24.69 4.83 20.59
CA SER A 86 24.01 3.81 21.39
C SER A 86 23.37 2.69 20.56
N LEU A 87 23.12 2.94 19.27
CA LEU A 87 22.52 1.98 18.35
C LEU A 87 23.55 1.13 17.58
N ARG A 88 24.84 1.46 17.65
CA ARG A 88 25.89 0.75 16.90
C ARG A 88 25.98 -0.74 17.23
N LYS A 89 25.60 -1.13 18.46
CA LYS A 89 25.54 -2.53 18.90
C LYS A 89 24.53 -3.40 18.14
N TYR A 90 23.54 -2.81 17.49
CA TYR A 90 22.53 -3.53 16.71
C TYR A 90 22.91 -3.71 15.24
N LYS A 91 24.07 -3.18 14.81
CA LYS A 91 24.54 -3.33 13.43
C LYS A 91 25.05 -4.75 13.18
N LEU A 92 24.77 -5.27 11.99
CA LEU A 92 25.31 -6.55 11.53
C LEU A 92 26.84 -6.55 11.42
N GLN A 93 27.44 -5.40 11.10
CA GLN A 93 28.89 -5.21 10.96
C GLN A 93 29.39 -4.06 11.86
N PRO A 94 29.58 -4.29 13.17
CA PRO A 94 29.88 -3.21 14.13
C PRO A 94 31.26 -2.55 13.92
N THR A 95 32.20 -3.23 13.26
CA THR A 95 33.57 -2.75 13.03
C THR A 95 33.74 -1.87 11.79
N ARG A 96 32.70 -1.77 10.95
CA ARG A 96 32.73 -1.03 9.68
C ARG A 96 31.73 0.14 9.75
N LEU A 97 32.21 1.30 10.18
CA LEU A 97 31.40 2.52 10.16
C LEU A 97 31.48 3.18 8.78
N PRO A 98 30.35 3.52 8.14
CA PRO A 98 30.36 4.21 6.86
C PRO A 98 30.85 5.65 7.03
N THR A 99 31.66 6.10 6.07
CA THR A 99 32.11 7.49 5.99
C THR A 99 31.11 8.33 5.17
N LEU A 100 31.12 9.65 5.35
CA LEU A 100 30.33 10.56 4.51
C LEU A 100 30.62 10.39 3.01
N GLY A 101 31.88 10.12 2.64
CA GLY A 101 32.25 9.83 1.26
C GLY A 101 31.59 8.57 0.71
N LEU A 102 31.43 7.53 1.55
CA LEU A 102 30.72 6.30 1.17
C LEU A 102 29.23 6.58 0.96
N TYR A 103 28.60 7.34 1.86
CA TYR A 103 27.20 7.76 1.69
C TYR A 103 26.99 8.54 0.40
N TRP A 104 27.88 9.49 0.09
CA TRP A 104 27.78 10.26 -1.15
C TRP A 104 27.93 9.39 -2.40
N LYS A 105 28.85 8.42 -2.37
CA LYS A 105 29.00 7.42 -3.44
C LYS A 105 27.74 6.58 -3.60
N CYS A 106 27.18 6.07 -2.51
CA CYS A 106 25.96 5.28 -2.49
C CYS A 106 24.76 6.08 -2.99
N LEU A 107 24.60 7.34 -2.56
CA LEU A 107 23.51 8.22 -2.99
C LEU A 107 23.54 8.45 -4.50
N LYS A 108 24.69 8.82 -5.06
CA LYS A 108 24.84 9.03 -6.51
C LYS A 108 24.49 7.77 -7.31
N LEU A 109 24.97 6.61 -6.88
CA LEU A 109 24.68 5.35 -7.54
C LEU A 109 23.20 4.97 -7.41
N SER A 110 22.60 5.20 -6.24
CA SER A 110 21.19 4.90 -5.98
C SER A 110 20.28 5.79 -6.82
N VAL A 111 20.58 7.08 -6.93
CA VAL A 111 19.85 8.02 -7.81
C VAL A 111 19.95 7.58 -9.27
N LEU A 112 21.16 7.25 -9.74
CA LEU A 112 21.35 6.76 -11.11
C LEU A 112 20.53 5.49 -11.37
N ASN A 113 20.60 4.51 -10.47
CA ASN A 113 19.85 3.26 -10.60
C ASN A 113 18.33 3.50 -10.52
N GLN A 114 17.87 4.40 -9.66
CA GLN A 114 16.46 4.72 -9.48
C GLN A 114 15.87 5.42 -10.71
N VAL A 115 16.63 6.29 -11.37
CA VAL A 115 16.16 7.01 -12.56
C VAL A 115 16.30 6.14 -13.81
N VAL A 116 17.48 5.56 -14.03
CA VAL A 116 17.79 4.86 -15.28
C VAL A 116 17.24 3.43 -15.27
N LEU A 117 17.68 2.61 -14.30
CA LEU A 117 17.32 1.20 -14.30
C LEU A 117 15.85 1.01 -13.91
N HIS A 118 15.43 1.55 -12.77
CA HIS A 118 14.06 1.41 -12.31
C HIS A 118 13.08 2.14 -13.25
N GLY A 119 13.42 3.35 -13.72
CA GLY A 119 12.62 4.05 -14.72
C GLY A 119 12.44 3.27 -16.02
N ALA A 120 13.52 2.69 -16.57
CA ALA A 120 13.43 1.88 -17.79
C ALA A 120 12.62 0.60 -17.59
N VAL A 121 12.81 -0.10 -16.47
CA VAL A 121 12.03 -1.30 -16.13
C VAL A 121 10.55 -0.96 -15.98
N LEU A 122 10.22 0.10 -15.24
CA LEU A 122 8.83 0.53 -15.04
C LEU A 122 8.17 0.93 -16.37
N ALA A 123 8.85 1.71 -17.21
CA ALA A 123 8.35 2.07 -18.53
C ALA A 123 8.12 0.84 -19.42
N GLY A 124 9.04 -0.12 -19.40
CA GLY A 124 8.90 -1.39 -20.14
C GLY A 124 7.73 -2.23 -19.66
N LEU A 125 7.52 -2.34 -18.34
CA LEU A 125 6.38 -3.06 -17.77
C LEU A 125 5.04 -2.40 -18.15
N LEU A 126 4.96 -1.07 -18.08
CA LEU A 126 3.76 -0.34 -18.48
C LEU A 126 3.52 -0.40 -19.99
N TYR A 127 4.57 -0.45 -20.82
CA TYR A 127 4.41 -0.70 -22.24
C TYR A 127 3.80 -2.08 -22.52
N LEU A 128 4.24 -3.11 -21.80
CA LEU A 128 3.75 -4.48 -21.99
C LEU A 128 2.36 -4.72 -21.40
N TRP A 129 2.07 -4.15 -20.23
CA TRP A 129 0.89 -4.51 -19.42
C TRP A 129 0.01 -3.33 -19.02
N GLY A 130 0.39 -2.08 -19.33
CA GLY A 130 -0.37 -0.89 -18.94
C GLY A 130 -1.75 -0.76 -19.60
N HIS A 131 -2.04 -1.58 -20.61
CA HIS A 131 -3.37 -1.67 -21.22
C HIS A 131 -4.35 -2.57 -20.43
N LEU A 132 -3.86 -3.31 -19.43
CA LEU A 132 -4.71 -4.14 -18.59
C LEU A 132 -5.59 -3.27 -17.69
N ALA A 133 -6.83 -3.70 -17.48
CA ALA A 133 -7.82 -2.96 -16.66
C ALA A 133 -7.35 -2.73 -15.22
N THR A 134 -6.38 -3.50 -14.73
CA THR A 134 -5.75 -3.36 -13.42
C THR A 134 -5.01 -2.03 -13.24
N PHE A 135 -4.61 -1.35 -14.31
CA PHE A 135 -3.93 -0.04 -14.26
C PHE A 135 -4.89 1.15 -14.42
N SER A 136 -6.19 0.93 -14.20
CA SER A 136 -7.21 1.98 -14.31
C SER A 136 -7.33 2.79 -13.02
N ALA A 137 -7.54 4.11 -13.17
CA ALA A 137 -7.90 5.03 -12.09
C ALA A 137 -9.42 5.13 -11.87
N SER A 138 -10.22 4.35 -12.60
CA SER A 138 -11.68 4.45 -12.60
C SER A 138 -12.29 4.02 -11.28
N ALA A 139 -13.35 4.72 -10.87
CA ALA A 139 -14.24 4.28 -9.80
C ALA A 139 -15.00 2.98 -10.19
N PRO A 140 -15.46 2.18 -9.20
CA PRO A 140 -15.31 2.40 -7.76
C PRO A 140 -13.89 2.10 -7.27
N LEU A 141 -13.45 2.81 -6.23
CA LEU A 141 -12.18 2.49 -5.57
C LEU A 141 -12.23 1.09 -4.93
N PRO A 142 -11.10 0.36 -4.88
CA PRO A 142 -11.07 -0.95 -4.27
C PRO A 142 -11.39 -0.85 -2.78
N VAL A 143 -12.22 -1.75 -2.27
CA VAL A 143 -12.56 -1.79 -0.84
C VAL A 143 -11.29 -1.97 0.02
N PRO A 144 -11.20 -1.43 1.26
CA PRO A 144 -9.99 -1.52 2.08
C PRO A 144 -9.50 -2.95 2.33
N THR A 145 -10.40 -3.93 2.37
CA THR A 145 -10.05 -5.34 2.52
C THR A 145 -9.33 -5.89 1.29
N THR A 146 -9.71 -5.46 0.08
CA THR A 146 -8.99 -5.77 -1.16
C THR A 146 -7.60 -5.16 -1.14
N ILE A 147 -7.47 -3.88 -0.76
CA ILE A 147 -6.17 -3.22 -0.64
C ILE A 147 -5.26 -3.99 0.33
N LEU A 148 -5.76 -4.35 1.52
CA LEU A 148 -4.98 -5.10 2.51
C LEU A 148 -4.58 -6.49 2.00
N TYR A 149 -5.52 -7.21 1.39
CA TYR A 149 -5.26 -8.52 0.82
C TYR A 149 -4.18 -8.46 -0.28
N GLU A 150 -4.30 -7.51 -1.20
CA GLU A 150 -3.34 -7.30 -2.27
C GLU A 150 -1.97 -6.91 -1.72
N LEU A 151 -1.90 -6.02 -0.72
CA LEU A 151 -0.63 -5.67 -0.07
C LEU A 151 0.05 -6.89 0.56
N VAL A 152 -0.69 -7.73 1.30
CA VAL A 152 -0.15 -8.94 1.90
C VAL A 152 0.34 -9.90 0.82
N LEU A 153 -0.45 -10.11 -0.23
CA LEU A 153 -0.07 -10.96 -1.35
C LEU A 153 1.17 -10.42 -2.07
N PHE A 154 1.25 -9.11 -2.30
CA PHE A 154 2.40 -8.45 -2.90
C PHE A 154 3.66 -8.67 -2.09
N VAL A 155 3.62 -8.49 -0.76
CA VAL A 155 4.76 -8.73 0.11
C VAL A 155 5.24 -10.19 0.03
N LEU A 156 4.32 -11.16 0.00
CA LEU A 156 4.66 -12.57 -0.12
C LEU A 156 5.29 -12.91 -1.48
N VAL A 157 4.70 -12.40 -2.56
CA VAL A 157 5.20 -12.62 -3.93
C VAL A 157 6.55 -11.92 -4.12
N GLU A 158 6.70 -10.69 -3.60
CA GLU A 158 7.94 -9.92 -3.66
C GLU A 158 9.06 -10.65 -2.90
N ASP A 159 8.81 -11.10 -1.66
CA ASP A 159 9.80 -11.83 -0.86
C ASP A 159 10.23 -13.14 -1.53
N ALA A 160 9.25 -13.92 -2.02
CA ALA A 160 9.53 -15.15 -2.76
C ALA A 160 10.33 -14.86 -4.04
N THR A 161 9.91 -13.87 -4.82
CA THR A 161 10.59 -13.50 -6.08
C THR A 161 12.00 -13.02 -5.80
N PHE A 162 12.19 -12.15 -4.80
CA PHE A 162 13.49 -11.64 -4.40
C PHE A 162 14.41 -12.79 -3.98
N TYR A 163 13.93 -13.72 -3.15
CA TYR A 163 14.70 -14.89 -2.73
C TYR A 163 15.16 -15.74 -3.93
N TRP A 164 14.24 -16.11 -4.82
CA TRP A 164 14.55 -16.99 -5.94
C TRP A 164 15.43 -16.32 -6.99
N VAL A 165 15.18 -15.05 -7.30
CA VAL A 165 16.01 -14.26 -8.21
C VAL A 165 17.41 -14.09 -7.63
N HIS A 166 17.52 -13.72 -6.35
CA HIS A 166 18.81 -13.60 -5.67
C HIS A 166 19.57 -14.93 -5.72
N ARG A 167 18.90 -16.04 -5.36
CA ARG A 167 19.48 -17.39 -5.44
C ARG A 167 19.94 -17.76 -6.85
N ALA A 168 19.17 -17.41 -7.88
CA ALA A 168 19.52 -17.63 -9.27
C ALA A 168 20.76 -16.82 -9.70
N LEU A 169 20.87 -15.56 -9.27
CA LEU A 169 22.05 -14.73 -9.50
C LEU A 169 23.30 -15.30 -8.81
N HIS A 170 23.11 -16.02 -7.70
CA HIS A 170 24.17 -16.75 -7.01
C HIS A 170 24.53 -18.11 -7.63
N TRP A 171 23.88 -18.53 -8.71
CA TRP A 171 24.28 -19.75 -9.40
C TRP A 171 25.68 -19.56 -10.03
N LYS A 172 26.60 -20.50 -9.79
CA LYS A 172 27.98 -20.57 -10.29
C LYS A 172 28.23 -19.97 -11.69
N LYS A 173 27.33 -20.19 -12.66
CA LYS A 173 27.47 -19.66 -14.03
C LYS A 173 27.27 -18.14 -14.12
N VAL A 174 26.33 -17.61 -13.32
CA VAL A 174 25.93 -16.21 -13.28
C VAL A 174 26.76 -15.43 -12.26
N TYR A 175 27.09 -16.05 -11.12
CA TYR A 175 27.78 -15.45 -9.97
C TYR A 175 28.97 -14.57 -10.38
N LYS A 176 29.85 -15.05 -11.28
CA LYS A 176 31.05 -14.32 -11.73
C LYS A 176 30.79 -12.98 -12.42
N TYR A 177 29.58 -12.75 -12.92
CA TYR A 177 29.19 -11.51 -13.61
C TYR A 177 28.53 -10.50 -12.66
N VAL A 178 27.97 -10.98 -11.54
CA VAL A 178 27.12 -10.16 -10.65
C VAL A 178 27.78 -9.94 -9.29
N HIS A 179 28.51 -10.93 -8.78
CA HIS A 179 29.31 -10.85 -7.56
C HIS A 179 30.80 -10.90 -7.92
N LYS A 180 31.40 -9.71 -8.02
CA LYS A 180 32.86 -9.50 -8.01
C LYS A 180 33.30 -8.97 -6.66
#